data_AF-A0A2X3DI70-F1
#
_entry.id   AF-A0A2X3DI70-F1
#
_cell.length_a   1.000
_cell.length_b   1.000
_cell.length_c   1.000
_cell.angle_alpha   90.00
_cell.angle_beta   90.00
_cell.angle_gamma   90.00
#
_symmetry.space_group_name_H-M   'P 1'
#
loop_
_entity.id
_entity.type
_entity.pdbx_description
1 polymer ?
#
loop_
_entity_poly.entity_id
_entity_poly.type
_entity_poly.pdbx_seq_one_letter_code
_entity_poly.pdbx_strand_id
1 'polypeptide(L)'
;MSKIYEDKNRYLKALGKIRDFKTRNLKVEMASFEAVFKKYPNDFFYCDPPYFLEGDSKMFKGIYPMRNFPIHHNNFNHELLAICLKNHKGKFILSYNDCEFVREAYKDFKILEPKWQYTMGQGETRIGKNRVMRGDTDNTKQSHELLIIKE
;
A
#
# COMPACT_ATOMS: atom_id res chain seq x y z
N MET A 1 23.70 7.16 2.48
CA MET A 1 22.49 6.43 2.05
C MET A 1 22.97 5.10 1.45
N SER A 2 22.12 4.23 0.92
CA SER A 2 22.65 3.03 0.23
C SER A 2 23.39 3.50 -1.04
N LYS A 3 24.63 3.04 -1.24
CA LYS A 3 25.46 3.34 -2.43
C LYS A 3 24.73 3.06 -3.75
N ILE A 4 23.73 2.17 -3.73
CA ILE A 4 22.88 1.82 -4.87
C ILE A 4 22.05 3.01 -5.37
N TYR A 5 21.57 3.89 -4.46
CA TYR A 5 20.75 5.05 -4.80
C TYR A 5 21.57 6.32 -5.04
N GLU A 6 22.88 6.27 -4.74
CA GLU A 6 23.82 7.38 -4.96
C GLU A 6 24.50 7.29 -6.35
N ASP A 7 24.32 6.18 -7.08
CA ASP A 7 24.85 6.01 -8.44
C ASP A 7 24.02 6.82 -9.46
N LYS A 8 24.59 7.95 -9.90
CA LYS A 8 24.01 8.84 -10.91
C LYS A 8 23.71 8.11 -12.23
N ASN A 9 24.57 7.21 -12.69
CA ASN A 9 24.36 6.50 -13.95
C ASN A 9 23.19 5.53 -13.85
N ARG A 10 23.06 4.82 -12.71
CA ARG A 10 21.92 3.94 -12.46
C ARG A 10 20.61 4.72 -12.39
N TYR A 11 20.61 5.87 -11.72
CA TYR A 11 19.46 6.78 -11.68
C TYR A 11 19.07 7.28 -13.07
N LEU A 12 20.03 7.78 -13.85
CA LEU A 12 19.79 8.24 -15.23
C LEU A 12 19.26 7.12 -16.13
N LYS A 13 19.77 5.89 -15.99
CA LYS A 13 19.24 4.72 -16.72
C LYS A 13 17.80 4.41 -16.34
N ALA A 14 17.44 4.52 -15.06
CA ALA A 14 16.06 4.32 -14.60
C ALA A 14 15.13 5.39 -15.19
N LEU A 15 15.55 6.66 -15.21
CA LEU A 15 14.80 7.74 -15.87
C LEU A 15 14.64 7.50 -17.37
N GLY A 16 15.70 7.06 -18.05
CA GLY A 16 15.65 6.70 -19.47
C GLY A 16 14.62 5.60 -19.75
N LYS A 17 14.61 4.54 -18.94
CA LYS A 17 13.61 3.46 -19.07
C LYS A 17 12.18 3.96 -18.91
N ILE A 18 11.91 4.82 -17.93
CA ILE A 18 10.56 5.38 -17.71
C ILE A 18 10.16 6.30 -18.86
N ARG A 19 11.07 7.18 -19.31
CA ARG A 19 10.82 8.10 -20.42
C ARG A 19 10.53 7.35 -21.73
N ASP A 20 11.27 6.28 -21.98
CA ASP A 20 11.19 5.52 -23.23
C ASP A 20 10.11 4.42 -23.16
N PHE A 21 9.47 4.23 -22.01
CA PHE A 21 8.36 3.31 -21.82
C PHE A 21 7.14 3.77 -22.61
N LYS A 22 6.80 3.01 -23.66
CA LYS A 22 5.64 3.28 -24.52
C LYS A 22 4.65 2.13 -24.43
N THR A 23 3.42 2.49 -24.14
CA THR A 23 2.28 1.57 -23.99
C THR A 23 1.08 2.16 -24.71
N ARG A 24 0.39 1.36 -25.51
CA ARG A 24 -0.71 1.86 -26.35
C ARG A 24 -1.90 2.38 -25.54
N ASN A 25 -2.23 1.73 -24.42
CA ASN A 25 -3.48 1.92 -23.68
C ASN A 25 -3.27 2.30 -22.21
N LEU A 26 -2.11 2.85 -21.85
CA LEU A 26 -1.84 3.32 -20.50
C LEU A 26 -1.56 4.82 -20.52
N LYS A 27 -2.23 5.53 -19.62
CA LYS A 27 -2.03 6.94 -19.33
C LYS A 27 -1.73 7.08 -17.85
N VAL A 28 -0.87 8.04 -17.51
CA VAL A 28 -0.55 8.39 -16.13
C VAL A 28 -0.97 9.84 -15.95
N GLU A 29 -1.87 10.07 -15.00
CA GLU A 29 -2.43 11.39 -14.70
C GLU A 29 -2.28 11.64 -13.20
N MET A 30 -2.15 12.92 -12.81
CA MET A 30 -2.14 13.34 -11.42
C MET A 30 -3.54 13.86 -11.06
N ALA A 31 -4.22 13.18 -10.14
CA ALA A 31 -5.53 13.57 -9.64
C ALA A 31 -5.74 13.06 -8.22
N SER A 32 -6.65 13.69 -7.48
CA SER A 32 -7.15 13.14 -6.22
C SER A 32 -8.08 11.96 -6.51
N PHE A 33 -8.23 11.02 -5.57
CA PHE A 33 -9.10 9.86 -5.80
C PHE A 33 -10.56 10.29 -5.99
N GLU A 34 -11.03 11.30 -5.27
CA GLU A 34 -12.39 11.83 -5.38
C GLU A 34 -12.70 12.30 -6.81
N ALA A 35 -11.73 12.95 -7.47
CA ALA A 35 -11.88 13.36 -8.85
C ALA A 35 -11.94 12.16 -9.81
N VAL A 36 -11.17 11.09 -9.52
CA VAL A 36 -11.17 9.85 -10.30
C VAL A 36 -12.51 9.12 -10.17
N PHE A 37 -13.06 8.96 -8.96
CA PHE A 37 -14.37 8.35 -8.74
C PHE A 37 -15.49 9.10 -9.47
N LYS A 38 -15.42 10.43 -9.53
CA LYS A 38 -16.39 11.25 -10.31
C LYS A 38 -16.23 11.08 -11.81
N LYS A 39 -14.99 11.02 -12.32
CA LYS A 39 -14.67 10.94 -13.75
C LYS A 39 -15.00 9.57 -14.34
N TYR A 40 -14.87 8.50 -13.54
CA TYR A 40 -15.02 7.12 -13.99
C TYR A 40 -16.03 6.34 -13.13
N PRO A 41 -17.32 6.70 -13.12
CA PRO A 41 -18.29 6.21 -12.13
C PRO A 41 -18.66 4.71 -12.27
N ASN A 42 -18.36 4.08 -13.41
CA ASN A 42 -18.73 2.69 -13.70
C ASN A 42 -17.51 1.79 -13.98
N ASP A 43 -16.31 2.36 -14.01
CA ASP A 43 -15.12 1.64 -14.42
C ASP A 43 -14.67 0.64 -13.34
N PHE A 44 -13.88 -0.34 -13.75
CA PHE A 44 -13.20 -1.24 -12.82
C PHE A 44 -12.03 -0.51 -12.14
N PHE A 45 -11.98 -0.53 -10.80
CA PHE A 45 -10.88 0.04 -10.05
C PHE A 45 -10.01 -1.03 -9.37
N TYR A 46 -8.70 -0.85 -9.47
CA TYR A 46 -7.74 -1.44 -8.55
C TYR A 46 -7.20 -0.34 -7.65
N CYS A 47 -7.40 -0.47 -6.34
CA CYS A 47 -7.03 0.51 -5.34
C CYS A 47 -5.95 -0.04 -4.40
N ASP A 48 -4.88 0.74 -4.20
CA ASP A 48 -3.79 0.46 -3.26
C ASP A 48 -3.48 1.75 -2.48
N PRO A 49 -4.35 2.15 -1.53
CA PRO A 49 -4.19 3.39 -0.77
C PRO A 49 -3.04 3.29 0.25
N PRO A 50 -2.58 4.43 0.80
CA PRO A 50 -1.78 4.43 2.02
C PRO A 50 -2.46 3.59 3.11
N TYR A 51 -1.68 2.82 3.88
CA TYR A 51 -2.21 1.93 4.92
C TYR A 51 -2.77 2.73 6.10
N PHE A 52 -3.82 2.21 6.73
CA PHE A 52 -4.33 2.76 7.98
C PHE A 52 -3.28 2.58 9.08
N LEU A 53 -2.91 3.66 9.78
CA LEU A 53 -1.83 3.63 10.78
C LEU A 53 -2.33 3.75 12.23
N GLU A 54 -3.63 3.94 12.44
CA GLU A 54 -4.22 4.11 13.77
C GLU A 54 -4.81 2.78 14.31
N GLY A 55 -5.26 2.80 15.56
CA GLY A 55 -5.93 1.65 16.20
C GLY A 55 -5.03 0.42 16.36
N ASP A 56 -5.55 -0.73 15.95
CA ASP A 56 -4.90 -2.05 16.02
C ASP A 56 -3.99 -2.33 14.81
N SER A 57 -3.76 -1.33 13.95
CA SER A 57 -2.89 -1.50 12.79
C SER A 57 -1.48 -1.94 13.19
N LYS A 58 -1.03 -3.06 12.61
CA LYS A 58 0.33 -3.57 12.79
C LYS A 58 1.39 -2.73 12.05
N MET A 59 0.95 -1.69 11.35
CA MET A 59 1.79 -0.80 10.55
C MET A 59 2.29 0.37 11.39
N PHE A 60 3.49 0.23 11.95
CA PHE A 60 4.07 1.25 12.85
C PHE A 60 4.40 2.59 12.17
N LYS A 61 4.65 2.60 10.86
CA LYS A 61 4.97 3.81 10.07
C LYS A 61 4.59 3.60 8.61
N GLY A 62 4.21 4.68 7.94
CA GLY A 62 4.06 4.71 6.49
C GLY A 62 5.30 4.14 5.79
N ILE A 63 5.09 3.10 4.98
CA ILE A 63 6.20 2.42 4.28
C ILE A 63 6.60 3.17 3.00
N TYR A 64 5.67 3.93 2.42
CA TYR A 64 5.82 4.54 1.10
C TYR A 64 5.99 6.07 1.12
N PRO A 65 6.81 6.64 0.22
CA PRO A 65 7.74 5.96 -0.68
C PRO A 65 8.95 5.32 0.04
N MET A 66 9.24 5.73 1.27
CA MET A 66 10.25 5.11 2.13
C MET A 66 9.95 5.44 3.59
N ARG A 67 10.26 4.53 4.54
CA ARG A 67 10.00 4.71 5.99
C ARG A 67 10.53 6.02 6.62
N ASN A 68 11.55 6.64 6.01
CA ASN A 68 12.13 7.91 6.47
C ASN A 68 11.42 9.14 5.89
N PHE A 69 10.57 8.97 4.88
CA PHE A 69 9.82 10.01 4.19
C PHE A 69 8.36 9.55 3.97
N PRO A 70 7.54 9.40 5.02
CA PRO A 70 6.15 8.94 4.90
C PRO A 70 5.22 10.08 4.41
N ILE A 71 5.58 10.76 3.33
CA ILE A 71 4.99 12.04 2.88
C ILE A 71 3.52 11.88 2.46
N HIS A 72 3.09 10.67 2.10
CA HIS A 72 1.74 10.40 1.59
C HIS A 72 0.85 9.59 2.55
N HIS A 73 1.31 9.29 3.75
CA HIS A 73 0.52 8.54 4.75
C HIS A 73 -0.20 9.45 5.75
N ASN A 74 0.30 10.67 5.95
CA ASN A 74 -0.32 11.62 6.86
C ASN A 74 -1.51 12.30 6.16
N ASN A 75 -2.66 12.34 6.83
CA ASN A 75 -3.90 12.99 6.37
C ASN A 75 -4.60 12.33 5.16
N PHE A 76 -4.31 11.06 4.85
CA PHE A 76 -5.14 10.34 3.88
C PHE A 76 -6.54 10.10 4.47
N ASN A 77 -7.59 10.52 3.77
CA ASN A 77 -8.95 10.39 4.27
C ASN A 77 -9.53 9.00 3.96
N HIS A 78 -9.29 8.06 4.88
CA HIS A 78 -9.71 6.67 4.76
C HIS A 78 -11.24 6.50 4.79
N GLU A 79 -11.94 7.31 5.58
CA GLU A 79 -13.41 7.30 5.65
C GLU A 79 -14.03 7.75 4.34
N LEU A 80 -13.49 8.81 3.74
CA LEU A 80 -13.95 9.31 2.44
C LEU A 80 -13.71 8.28 1.33
N LEU A 81 -12.57 7.58 1.32
CA LEU A 81 -12.33 6.48 0.38
C LEU A 81 -13.38 5.37 0.55
N ALA A 82 -13.70 4.98 1.79
CA ALA A 82 -14.72 3.97 2.05
C ALA A 82 -16.11 4.42 1.54
N ILE A 83 -16.48 5.68 1.76
CA ILE A 83 -17.71 6.27 1.22
C ILE A 83 -17.71 6.25 -0.31
N CYS A 84 -16.61 6.62 -0.96
CA CYS A 84 -16.47 6.60 -2.42
C CYS A 84 -16.63 5.18 -2.98
N LEU A 85 -15.95 4.19 -2.38
CA LEU A 85 -16.02 2.79 -2.82
C LEU A 85 -17.40 2.17 -2.62
N LYS A 86 -18.08 2.47 -1.51
CA LYS A 86 -19.46 2.02 -1.26
C LYS A 86 -20.42 2.55 -2.33
N ASN A 87 -20.27 3.82 -2.70
CA ASN A 87 -21.13 4.49 -3.69
C ASN A 87 -20.70 4.25 -5.15
N HIS A 88 -19.51 3.70 -5.41
CA HIS A 88 -19.03 3.43 -6.75
C HIS A 88 -19.93 2.42 -7.46
N LYS A 89 -20.31 2.65 -8.72
CA LYS A 89 -21.21 1.74 -9.44
C LYS A 89 -20.47 0.58 -10.10
N GLY A 90 -19.19 0.80 -10.42
CA GLY A 90 -18.33 -0.21 -11.00
C GLY A 90 -17.83 -1.23 -9.98
N LYS A 91 -17.16 -2.26 -10.50
CA LYS A 91 -16.46 -3.28 -9.73
C LYS A 91 -15.15 -2.73 -9.18
N PHE A 92 -14.66 -3.28 -8.08
CA PHE A 92 -13.33 -2.93 -7.59
C PHE A 92 -12.61 -4.08 -6.90
N ILE A 93 -11.28 -3.98 -6.88
CA ILE A 93 -10.39 -4.71 -5.98
C ILE A 93 -9.61 -3.68 -5.17
N LEU A 94 -9.65 -3.80 -3.85
CA LEU A 94 -8.92 -2.97 -2.90
C LEU A 94 -7.91 -3.83 -2.14
N SER A 95 -6.63 -3.48 -2.23
CA SER A 95 -5.57 -4.06 -1.39
C SER A 95 -5.37 -3.17 -0.17
N TYR A 96 -5.41 -3.72 1.04
CA TYR A 96 -5.32 -2.90 2.24
C TYR A 96 -4.76 -3.66 3.45
N ASN A 97 -4.39 -2.98 4.53
CA ASN A 97 -3.89 -3.65 5.73
C ASN A 97 -5.01 -4.28 6.56
N ASP A 98 -4.71 -5.40 7.21
CA ASP A 98 -5.65 -6.11 8.08
C ASP A 98 -5.70 -5.46 9.47
N CYS A 99 -6.78 -4.70 9.73
CA CYS A 99 -7.07 -4.08 11.01
C CYS A 99 -8.59 -3.87 11.20
N GLU A 100 -9.03 -3.56 12.41
CA GLU A 100 -10.45 -3.45 12.79
C GLU A 100 -11.21 -2.44 11.93
N PHE A 101 -10.66 -1.23 11.76
CA PHE A 101 -11.26 -0.21 10.89
C PHE A 101 -11.53 -0.72 9.48
N VAL A 102 -10.56 -1.42 8.87
CA VAL A 102 -10.69 -1.92 7.49
C VAL A 102 -11.75 -3.01 7.42
N ARG A 103 -11.73 -3.96 8.36
CA ARG A 103 -12.72 -5.04 8.41
C ARG A 103 -14.13 -4.48 8.56
N GLU A 104 -14.33 -3.49 9.42
CA GLU A 104 -15.64 -2.87 9.64
C GLU A 104 -16.08 -2.01 8.44
N ALA A 105 -15.17 -1.18 7.90
CA ALA A 105 -15.48 -0.30 6.78
C ALA A 105 -15.95 -1.07 5.54
N TYR A 106 -15.43 -2.29 5.33
CA TYR A 106 -15.66 -3.09 4.13
C TYR A 106 -16.35 -4.44 4.39
N LYS A 107 -17.01 -4.61 5.55
CA LYS A 107 -17.64 -5.89 5.97
C LYS A 107 -18.70 -6.44 5.01
N ASP A 108 -19.33 -5.57 4.22
CA ASP A 108 -20.38 -5.93 3.26
C ASP A 108 -19.82 -6.40 1.90
N PHE A 109 -18.49 -6.40 1.75
CA PHE A 109 -17.80 -6.87 0.56
C PHE A 109 -17.12 -8.21 0.81
N LYS A 110 -16.73 -8.89 -0.28
CA LYS A 110 -15.94 -10.12 -0.19
C LYS A 110 -14.53 -9.78 0.27
N ILE A 111 -14.10 -10.34 1.40
CA ILE A 111 -12.75 -10.17 1.95
C ILE A 111 -11.98 -11.48 1.80
N LEU A 112 -10.79 -11.40 1.19
CA LEU A 112 -9.83 -12.50 1.12
C LEU A 112 -8.62 -12.17 1.99
N GLU A 113 -8.07 -13.18 2.66
CA GLU A 113 -6.92 -13.08 3.57
C GLU A 113 -5.71 -13.83 2.99
N PRO A 114 -5.08 -13.31 1.92
CA PRO A 114 -3.92 -13.96 1.33
C PRO A 114 -2.75 -14.03 2.32
N LYS A 115 -2.08 -15.18 2.35
CA LYS A 115 -0.98 -15.46 3.28
C LYS A 115 0.33 -15.63 2.53
N TRP A 116 1.33 -14.83 2.87
CA TRP A 116 2.71 -15.00 2.43
C TRP A 116 3.69 -14.57 3.53
N GLN A 117 4.92 -15.04 3.41
CA GLN A 117 6.01 -14.62 4.30
C GLN A 117 6.74 -13.42 3.71
N TYR A 118 6.86 -12.36 4.49
CA TYR A 118 7.74 -11.24 4.17
C TYR A 118 9.20 -11.63 4.41
N THR A 119 9.97 -11.64 3.33
CA THR A 119 11.42 -11.91 3.36
C THR A 119 12.27 -10.64 3.51
N MET A 120 11.64 -9.47 3.41
CA MET A 120 12.32 -8.17 3.47
C MET A 120 12.89 -7.92 4.87
N GLY A 121 14.22 -7.92 4.96
CA GLY A 121 14.95 -7.80 6.23
C GLY A 121 15.19 -9.12 6.97
N GLN A 122 14.82 -10.28 6.41
CA GLN A 122 15.12 -11.57 7.04
C GLN A 122 16.63 -11.90 7.08
N GLY A 123 17.40 -11.38 6.12
CA GLY A 123 18.86 -11.49 6.13
C GLY A 123 19.57 -10.53 7.10
N GLU A 124 18.82 -9.72 7.87
CA GLU A 124 19.41 -8.79 8.84
C GLU A 124 19.83 -9.55 10.11
N THR A 125 21.13 -9.63 10.34
CA THR A 125 21.71 -10.32 11.51
C THR A 125 21.72 -9.44 12.77
N ARG A 126 21.52 -8.12 12.63
CA ARG A 126 21.43 -7.20 13.76
C ARG A 126 20.11 -7.41 14.52
N ILE A 127 20.21 -7.84 15.78
CA ILE A 127 19.08 -7.96 16.68
C ILE A 127 18.83 -6.60 17.35
N GLY A 128 17.75 -5.92 16.96
CA GLY A 128 17.36 -4.65 17.57
C GLY A 128 16.84 -4.82 19.00
N LYS A 129 17.00 -3.79 19.85
CA LYS A 129 16.57 -3.79 21.27
C LYS A 129 15.12 -4.26 21.46
N ASN A 130 14.21 -3.85 20.58
CA ASN A 130 12.80 -4.24 20.64
C ASN A 130 12.59 -5.75 20.46
N ARG A 131 13.42 -6.41 19.62
CA ARG A 131 13.34 -7.86 19.40
C ARG A 131 13.82 -8.64 20.62
N VAL A 132 14.89 -8.16 21.26
CA VAL A 132 15.39 -8.72 22.53
C VAL A 132 14.34 -8.59 23.62
N MET A 133 13.73 -7.41 23.77
CA MET A 133 12.71 -7.16 24.79
C MET A 133 11.44 -8.01 24.61
N ARG A 134 11.08 -8.36 23.37
CA ARG A 134 9.92 -9.21 23.09
C ARG A 134 10.22 -10.72 23.18
N GLY A 135 11.49 -11.10 23.27
CA GLY A 135 11.92 -12.50 23.31
C GLY A 135 11.73 -13.25 21.98
N ASP A 136 11.68 -12.54 20.84
CA ASP A 136 11.40 -13.16 19.54
C ASP A 136 12.57 -14.09 19.12
N THR A 137 12.30 -15.39 18.96
CA THR A 137 13.29 -16.41 18.56
C THR A 137 13.64 -16.35 17.07
N ASP A 138 12.77 -15.79 16.23
CA ASP A 138 12.97 -15.60 14.80
C ASP A 138 12.64 -14.16 14.35
N ASN A 139 12.83 -13.88 13.07
CA ASN A 139 12.47 -12.61 12.42
C ASN A 139 11.45 -12.81 11.28
N THR A 140 10.73 -13.93 11.30
CA THR A 140 9.70 -14.27 10.31
C THR A 140 8.52 -13.34 10.47
N LYS A 141 8.13 -12.71 9.38
CA LYS A 141 6.97 -11.82 9.34
C LYS A 141 5.96 -12.38 8.36
N GLN A 142 4.75 -12.60 8.81
CA GLN A 142 3.63 -12.97 7.95
C GLN A 142 2.97 -11.70 7.37
N SER A 143 2.30 -11.87 6.23
CA SER A 143 1.43 -10.86 5.65
C SER A 143 0.29 -10.50 6.60
N HIS A 144 -0.13 -9.25 6.52
CA HIS A 144 -1.23 -8.66 7.27
C HIS A 144 -2.01 -7.76 6.32
N GLU A 145 -2.35 -8.30 5.16
CA GLU A 145 -3.03 -7.61 4.08
C GLU A 145 -4.32 -8.35 3.70
N LEU A 146 -5.33 -7.56 3.35
CA LEU A 146 -6.63 -7.99 2.88
C LEU A 146 -6.79 -7.62 1.41
N LEU A 147 -7.49 -8.49 0.67
CA LEU A 147 -8.06 -8.17 -0.63
C LEU A 147 -9.58 -8.06 -0.50
N ILE A 148 -10.10 -6.84 -0.66
CA ILE A 148 -11.53 -6.53 -0.60
C ILE A 148 -12.07 -6.40 -2.03
N ILE A 149 -13.17 -7.10 -2.34
CA ILE A 149 -13.70 -7.25 -3.70
C ILE A 149 -15.18 -6.87 -3.75
N LYS A 150 -15.53 -6.02 -4.74
CA LYS A 150 -16.89 -5.77 -5.19
C LYS A 150 -17.09 -6.32 -6.59
N GLU A 151 -18.04 -7.24 -6.73
CA GLU A 151 -18.41 -7.90 -7.98
C GLU A 151 -19.46 -7.14 -8.79
#